data_AF-A0A6B0QUM2-F1
#
_entry.id   AF-A0A6B0QUM2-F1
#
_cell.length_a   1.000
_cell.length_b   1.000
_cell.length_c   1.000
_cell.angle_alpha   90.00
_cell.angle_beta   90.00
_cell.angle_gamma   90.00
#
_symmetry.space_group_name_H-M   'P 1'
#
loop_
_entity.id
_entity.type
_entity.pdbx_description
1 polymer ?
#
loop_
_entity_poly.entity_id
_entity_poly.type
_entity_poly.pdbx_seq_one_letter_code
_entity_poly.pdbx_strand_id
1 'polypeptide(L)'
;MLGPPANMGPGRQRVDKLLASIFQSRLVRLGGGRCVRCPQLTRISYDPGRFPRYLPEAYCLCRGCLTGPRGEEDVRLRSAPVLVPAVVLRRTPGCAGGRAVYVEEYVTVPVGCTCVPGPDKDADAANSSLDKSARP
;
A
#
# COMPACT_ATOMS: atom_id res chain seq x y z
N MET A 1 7.13 -33.25 25.18
CA MET A 1 8.47 -32.64 25.33
C MET A 1 8.45 -31.26 24.71
N LEU A 2 8.14 -30.21 25.49
CA LEU A 2 8.37 -28.83 25.03
C LEU A 2 9.88 -28.57 25.11
N GLY A 3 10.53 -28.41 23.95
CA GLY A 3 11.93 -28.01 23.91
C GLY A 3 12.16 -26.66 24.60
N PRO A 4 13.38 -26.39 25.09
CA PRO A 4 13.70 -25.15 25.78
C PRO A 4 13.38 -23.93 24.88
N PRO A 5 13.02 -22.78 25.47
CA PRO A 5 12.80 -21.56 24.70
C PRO A 5 14.08 -21.23 23.93
N ALA A 6 13.99 -21.18 22.61
CA ALA A 6 15.10 -20.73 21.76
C ALA A 6 15.54 -19.34 22.23
N ASN A 7 16.80 -19.22 22.60
CA ASN A 7 17.42 -17.96 22.98
C ASN A 7 17.31 -17.00 21.78
N MET A 8 16.43 -16.00 21.90
CA MET A 8 16.24 -14.97 20.89
C MET A 8 17.48 -14.09 20.92
N GLY A 9 18.41 -14.33 19.98
CA GLY A 9 19.55 -13.45 19.78
C GLY A 9 19.14 -11.98 19.62
N PRO A 10 20.07 -11.03 19.83
CA PRO A 10 19.79 -9.61 19.80
C PRO A 10 19.06 -9.22 18.50
N GLY A 11 17.94 -8.49 18.63
CA GLY A 11 17.09 -8.07 17.51
C GLY A 11 15.90 -8.98 17.18
N ARG A 12 15.75 -10.16 17.81
CA ARG A 12 14.57 -11.03 17.62
C ARG A 12 13.46 -10.69 18.61
N GLN A 13 12.32 -10.25 18.11
CA GLN A 13 11.12 -9.98 18.91
C GLN A 13 10.03 -11.03 18.63
N ARG A 14 9.16 -11.30 19.61
CA ARG A 14 7.93 -12.06 19.34
C ARG A 14 7.06 -11.24 18.40
N VAL A 15 6.52 -11.89 17.38
CA VAL A 15 5.60 -11.29 16.39
C VAL A 15 4.46 -10.52 17.07
N ASP A 16 3.94 -11.05 18.18
CA ASP A 16 2.87 -10.44 18.99
C ASP A 16 3.25 -9.08 19.58
N LYS A 17 4.54 -8.83 19.85
CA LYS A 17 5.04 -7.54 20.34
C LYS A 17 5.26 -6.53 19.22
N LEU A 18 5.64 -6.99 18.02
CA LEU A 18 5.83 -6.13 16.84
C LEU A 18 4.50 -5.58 16.32
N LEU A 19 3.43 -6.38 16.40
CA LEU A 19 2.05 -6.01 16.08
C LEU A 19 1.58 -4.72 16.75
N ALA A 20 1.83 -4.58 18.05
CA ALA A 20 1.44 -3.40 18.81
C ALA A 20 2.15 -2.15 18.29
N SER A 21 3.44 -2.26 17.92
CA SER A 21 4.20 -1.11 17.40
C SER A 21 3.82 -0.75 15.95
N ILE A 22 3.57 -1.72 15.08
CA ILE A 22 3.24 -1.45 13.66
C ILE A 22 1.88 -0.75 13.53
N PHE A 23 0.86 -1.18 14.29
CA PHE A 23 -0.48 -0.57 14.24
C PHE A 23 -0.57 0.76 15.01
N GLN A 24 0.21 0.95 16.08
CA GLN A 24 0.12 2.16 16.92
C GLN A 24 0.99 3.33 16.41
N SER A 25 2.15 3.07 15.79
CA SER A 25 3.11 4.13 15.46
C SER A 25 2.82 4.87 14.15
N ARG A 26 1.94 4.35 13.29
CA ARG A 26 1.53 5.00 12.03
C ARG A 26 0.06 4.81 11.75
N LEU A 27 -0.80 5.12 12.73
CA LEU A 27 -2.10 5.69 12.35
C LEU A 27 -1.76 7.02 11.68
N VAL A 28 -1.56 7.01 10.35
CA VAL A 28 -1.57 8.24 9.56
C VAL A 28 -2.87 8.91 9.97
N ARG A 29 -2.78 10.02 10.71
CA ARG A 29 -3.88 10.98 10.81
C ARG A 29 -4.08 11.49 9.39
N LEU A 30 -4.75 10.70 8.55
CA LEU A 30 -5.40 11.19 7.36
C LEU A 30 -6.49 12.10 7.93
N GLY A 31 -6.19 13.39 7.95
CA GLY A 31 -7.10 14.43 8.41
C GLY A 31 -8.50 14.14 7.89
N GLY A 32 -9.46 14.17 8.83
CA GLY A 32 -10.83 13.74 8.62
C GLY A 32 -11.45 14.38 7.39
N GLY A 33 -11.73 13.55 6.40
CA GLY A 33 -12.52 13.88 5.24
C GLY A 33 -12.63 12.63 4.39
N ARG A 34 -13.69 11.84 4.60
CA ARG A 34 -14.06 10.83 3.61
C ARG A 34 -14.21 11.59 2.28
N CYS A 35 -13.31 11.34 1.33
CA CYS A 35 -13.40 11.97 0.01
C CYS A 35 -14.59 11.33 -0.72
N VAL A 36 -15.79 11.88 -0.53
CA VAL A 36 -17.01 11.44 -1.25
C VAL A 36 -16.81 11.54 -2.77
N ARG A 37 -15.91 12.44 -3.20
CA ARG A 37 -15.59 12.69 -4.61
C ARG A 37 -14.72 11.61 -5.25
N CYS A 38 -14.11 10.72 -4.46
CA CYS A 38 -13.30 9.61 -4.97
C CYS A 38 -13.86 8.27 -4.45
N PRO A 39 -14.91 7.73 -5.10
CA PRO A 39 -15.42 6.41 -4.78
C PRO A 39 -14.30 5.37 -4.87
N GLN A 40 -14.26 4.47 -3.90
CA GLN A 40 -13.23 3.45 -3.80
C GLN A 40 -13.81 2.13 -3.29
N LEU A 41 -13.19 1.03 -3.73
CA LEU A 41 -13.46 -0.31 -3.26
C LEU A 41 -12.32 -0.77 -2.36
N THR A 42 -12.63 -1.27 -1.17
CA THR A 42 -11.63 -1.96 -0.34
C THR A 42 -11.64 -3.44 -0.68
N ARG A 43 -10.51 -3.96 -1.16
CA ARG A 43 -10.29 -5.38 -1.38
C ARG A 43 -9.35 -5.91 -0.31
N ILE A 44 -9.66 -7.07 0.24
CA ILE A 44 -8.79 -7.73 1.23
C ILE A 44 -7.86 -8.69 0.49
N SER A 45 -6.57 -8.41 0.53
CA SER A 45 -5.50 -9.26 -0.02
C SER A 45 -5.09 -10.31 1.00
N TYR A 46 -5.15 -11.59 0.64
CA TYR A 46 -4.76 -12.71 1.50
C TYR A 46 -3.42 -13.29 1.07
N ASP A 47 -2.51 -13.44 2.03
CA ASP A 47 -1.20 -14.06 1.83
C ASP A 47 -0.83 -14.91 3.06
N PRO A 48 -0.76 -16.24 2.93
CA PRO A 48 -0.47 -17.14 4.05
C PRO A 48 0.99 -17.06 4.52
N GLY A 49 1.91 -16.55 3.68
CA GLY A 49 3.33 -16.40 3.98
C GLY A 49 3.68 -15.06 4.62
N ARG A 50 2.68 -14.20 4.83
CA ARG A 50 2.83 -12.86 5.39
C ARG A 50 2.02 -12.70 6.67
N PHE A 51 2.48 -11.82 7.53
CA PHE A 51 1.74 -11.37 8.70
C PHE A 51 1.68 -9.83 8.70
N PRO A 52 0.49 -9.19 8.81
CA PRO A 52 -0.84 -9.81 8.82
C PRO A 52 -1.16 -10.54 7.50
N ARG A 53 -1.88 -11.66 7.61
CA ARG A 53 -2.27 -12.48 6.44
C ARG A 53 -3.27 -11.76 5.55
N TYR A 54 -4.16 -10.98 6.16
CA TYR A 54 -5.17 -10.18 5.48
C TYR A 54 -4.73 -8.72 5.50
N LEU A 55 -4.65 -8.10 4.33
CA LEU A 55 -4.26 -6.71 4.18
C LEU A 55 -5.34 -5.96 3.38
N PRO A 56 -5.97 -4.92 3.94
CA PRO A 56 -6.95 -4.13 3.20
C PRO A 56 -6.25 -3.18 2.23
N GLU A 57 -6.69 -3.19 0.98
CA GLU A 57 -6.18 -2.39 -0.12
C GLU A 57 -7.33 -1.63 -0.78
N ALA A 58 -7.19 -0.32 -0.90
CA ALA A 58 -8.17 0.55 -1.55
C ALA A 58 -7.89 0.68 -3.05
N TYR A 59 -8.95 0.63 -3.86
CA TYR A 59 -8.90 0.75 -5.31
C TYR A 59 -9.86 1.85 -5.76
N CYS A 60 -9.36 2.83 -6.52
CA CYS A 60 -10.18 3.93 -7.02
C CYS A 60 -11.08 3.44 -8.15
N LEU A 61 -12.38 3.74 -8.06
CA LEU A 61 -13.37 3.28 -9.04
C LEU A 61 -13.46 4.19 -10.27
N CYS A 62 -13.11 5.47 -10.10
CA CYS A 62 -13.14 6.49 -11.15
C CYS A 62 -11.72 6.89 -11.57
N ARG A 63 -11.58 7.47 -12.77
CA ARG A 63 -10.30 8.05 -13.23
C ARG A 63 -10.18 9.50 -12.79
N GLY A 64 -11.26 10.26 -12.91
CA GLY A 64 -11.45 11.60 -12.38
C GLY A 64 -12.16 11.60 -11.04
N CYS A 65 -12.62 12.77 -10.61
CA CYS A 65 -13.31 12.94 -9.33
C CYS A 65 -14.75 13.39 -9.53
N LEU A 66 -15.66 12.89 -8.71
CA LEU A 66 -17.06 13.28 -8.75
C LEU A 66 -17.22 14.68 -8.16
N THR A 67 -17.54 15.66 -8.99
CA THR A 67 -17.65 17.08 -8.57
C THR A 67 -19.06 17.64 -8.76
N GLY A 68 -19.85 17.06 -9.67
CA GLY A 68 -21.23 17.50 -9.91
C GLY A 68 -22.21 17.11 -8.80
N PRO A 69 -23.36 17.81 -8.68
CA PRO A 69 -24.39 17.54 -7.68
C PRO A 69 -25.06 16.16 -7.83
N ARG A 70 -24.93 15.54 -9.00
CA ARG A 70 -25.40 14.18 -9.31
C ARG A 70 -24.28 13.13 -9.34
N GLY A 71 -23.06 13.52 -8.95
CA GLY A 71 -21.88 12.66 -9.05
C GLY A 71 -21.27 12.62 -10.45
N GLU A 72 -21.33 13.73 -11.20
CA GLU A 72 -20.63 13.85 -12.50
C GLU A 72 -19.12 13.84 -12.30
N GLU A 73 -18.43 13.03 -13.10
CA GLU A 73 -16.97 12.88 -13.08
C GLU A 73 -16.30 14.04 -13.81
N ASP A 74 -15.45 14.78 -13.11
CA ASP A 74 -14.59 15.82 -13.68
C ASP A 74 -13.24 15.21 -14.07
N VAL A 75 -12.98 15.17 -15.38
CA VAL A 75 -11.76 14.63 -16.00
C VAL A 75 -10.56 15.57 -15.89
N ARG A 76 -10.76 16.83 -15.48
CA ARG A 76 -9.67 17.76 -15.15
C ARG A 76 -9.02 17.42 -13.81
N LEU A 77 -9.72 16.63 -13.00
CA LEU A 77 -9.22 16.07 -11.76
C LEU A 77 -8.90 14.59 -11.99
N ARG A 78 -8.07 14.04 -11.11
CA ARG A 78 -7.67 12.64 -11.12
C ARG A 78 -7.88 12.03 -9.73
N SER A 79 -8.58 10.91 -9.68
CA SER A 79 -8.60 10.03 -8.52
C SER A 79 -7.27 9.26 -8.47
N ALA A 80 -6.46 9.54 -7.46
CA ALA A 80 -5.17 8.91 -7.24
C ALA A 80 -5.15 8.12 -5.93
N PRO A 81 -4.56 6.91 -5.90
CA PRO A 81 -4.45 6.14 -4.66
C PRO A 81 -3.48 6.82 -3.70
N VAL A 82 -3.86 6.88 -2.43
CA VAL A 82 -3.01 7.29 -1.31
C VAL A 82 -2.24 6.08 -0.84
N LEU A 83 -0.94 6.08 -1.11
CA LEU A 83 -0.03 5.01 -0.78
C LEU A 83 0.63 5.27 0.57
N VAL A 84 0.63 4.27 1.46
CA VAL A 84 1.32 4.35 2.75
C VAL A 84 2.33 3.19 2.86
N PRO A 85 3.58 3.47 3.29
CA PRO A 85 4.52 2.41 3.60
C PRO A 85 4.08 1.66 4.86
N ALA A 86 3.94 0.34 4.75
CA ALA A 86 3.59 -0.55 5.83
C ALA A 86 4.68 -1.62 6.02
N VAL A 87 4.90 -2.01 7.27
CA VAL A 87 5.79 -3.13 7.60
C VAL A 87 4.96 -4.39 7.72
N VAL A 88 5.37 -5.43 7.00
CA VAL A 88 4.79 -6.76 7.07
C VAL A 88 5.87 -7.76 7.41
N LEU A 89 5.49 -8.85 8.04
CA LEU A 89 6.41 -9.91 8.43
C LEU A 89 6.29 -11.08 7.46
N ARG A 90 7.38 -11.40 6.77
CA ARG A 90 7.46 -12.54 5.86
C ARG A 90 8.02 -13.76 6.54
N ARG A 91 7.30 -14.87 6.41
CA ARG A 91 7.76 -16.16 6.92
C ARG A 91 8.96 -16.63 6.11
N THR A 92 10.06 -16.90 6.78
CA THR A 92 11.24 -17.51 6.15
C THR A 92 11.05 -19.02 5.99
N PRO A 93 11.76 -19.68 5.05
CA PRO A 93 11.74 -21.14 4.95
C PRO A 93 12.36 -21.84 6.18
N GLY A 94 13.19 -21.14 6.95
CA GLY A 94 13.82 -21.67 8.15
C GLY A 94 12.94 -21.64 9.40
N CYS A 95 13.21 -22.57 10.32
CA CYS A 95 12.61 -22.63 11.65
C CYS A 95 13.72 -22.52 12.71
N ALA A 96 13.48 -21.76 13.78
CA ALA A 96 14.39 -21.66 14.91
C ALA A 96 13.72 -22.24 16.16
N GLY A 97 14.28 -23.32 16.72
CA GLY A 97 13.72 -23.99 17.90
C GLY A 97 12.27 -24.44 17.72
N GLY A 98 11.92 -24.96 16.54
CA GLY A 98 10.56 -25.44 16.22
C GLY A 98 9.54 -24.32 15.95
N ARG A 99 9.96 -23.05 15.91
CA ARG A 99 9.09 -21.90 15.63
C ARG A 99 9.38 -21.33 14.24
N ALA A 100 8.33 -20.89 13.57
CA ALA A 100 8.46 -20.15 12.32
C ALA A 100 9.21 -18.83 12.57
N VAL A 101 10.21 -18.57 11.75
CA VAL A 101 10.98 -17.32 11.78
C VAL A 101 10.39 -16.37 10.73
N TYR A 102 10.32 -15.09 11.09
CA TYR A 102 9.82 -14.04 10.24
C TYR A 102 10.88 -12.96 10.07
N VAL A 103 10.89 -12.33 8.90
CA VAL A 103 11.71 -11.15 8.60
C VAL A 103 10.81 -9.99 8.24
N GLU A 104 11.24 -8.77 8.55
CA GLU A 104 10.52 -7.55 8.19
C GLU A 104 10.67 -7.28 6.69
N GLU A 105 9.55 -6.96 6.05
CA GLU A 105 9.45 -6.51 4.66
C GLU A 105 8.65 -5.22 4.64
N TYR A 106 9.10 -4.25 3.84
CA TYR A 106 8.40 -2.99 3.63
C TYR A 106 7.58 -3.07 2.35
N VAL A 107 6.27 -2.89 2.48
CA VAL A 107 5.33 -2.91 1.36
C VAL A 107 4.60 -1.58 1.26
N THR A 108 4.20 -1.22 0.05
CA THR A 108 3.41 -0.02 -0.20
C THR A 108 1.94 -0.41 -0.33
N VAL A 109 1.08 0.12 0.54
CA VAL A 109 -0.33 -0.26 0.61
C VAL A 109 -1.20 0.92 0.21
N PRO A 110 -2.11 0.77 -0.78
CA PRO A 110 -3.11 1.78 -1.04
C PRO A 110 -4.14 1.77 0.08
N VAL A 111 -4.18 2.83 0.88
CA VAL A 111 -5.11 2.94 2.03
C VAL A 111 -6.35 3.75 1.70
N GLY A 112 -6.32 4.50 0.60
CA GLY A 112 -7.42 5.36 0.20
C GLY A 112 -7.27 5.88 -1.23
N CYS A 113 -8.25 6.64 -1.70
CA CYS A 113 -8.17 7.45 -2.90
C CYS A 113 -8.34 8.93 -2.54
N THR A 114 -7.61 9.78 -3.25
CA THR A 114 -7.68 11.24 -3.13
C THR A 114 -7.87 11.88 -4.49
N CYS A 115 -8.34 13.12 -4.49
CA CYS A 115 -8.55 13.90 -5.69
C CYS A 115 -7.42 14.90 -5.88
N VAL A 116 -6.73 14.84 -7.01
CA VAL A 116 -5.65 15.77 -7.39
C VAL A 116 -5.93 16.39 -8.76
N PRO A 117 -5.31 17.53 -9.12
CA PRO A 117 -5.35 18.02 -10.49
C PRO A 117 -4.83 16.94 -11.46
N GLY A 118 -5.50 16.78 -12.60
CA GLY A 118 -5.04 15.89 -13.67
C GLY A 118 -3.71 16.38 -14.27
N PRO A 119 -2.90 15.48 -14.85
CA PRO A 119 -1.71 15.90 -15.59
C PRO A 119 -2.15 16.76 -16.79
N ASP A 120 -1.48 17.89 -16.99
CA ASP A 120 -1.65 18.69 -18.20
C ASP A 120 -1.30 17.80 -19.40
N LYS A 121 -2.21 17.72 -20.37
CA LYS A 121 -2.10 16.87 -21.57
C LYS A 121 -0.90 17.20 -22.47
N ASP A 122 -0.04 18.12 -22.09
CA ASP A 122 1.11 18.59 -22.86
C ASP A 122 2.42 17.86 -22.52
N ALA A 123 2.47 17.07 -21.42
CA ALA A 123 3.69 16.36 -21.03
C ALA A 123 3.93 15.03 -21.78
N ASP A 124 2.88 14.39 -22.32
CA ASP A 124 2.99 13.15 -23.09
C ASP A 124 3.33 13.37 -24.58
N ALA A 125 3.31 14.63 -25.05
CA ALA A 125 3.75 15.00 -26.40
C ALA A 125 5.27 15.19 -26.53
N ALA A 126 6.00 15.28 -25.41
CA ALA A 126 7.44 15.53 -25.42
C ALA A 126 8.30 14.26 -25.63
N ASN A 127 7.71 13.05 -25.51
CA ASN A 127 8.46 11.79 -25.66
C ASN A 127 8.21 11.06 -26.99
N SER A 128 7.39 11.58 -27.89
CA SER A 128 7.13 10.96 -29.20
C SER A 128 7.93 11.55 -30.37
N SER A 129 8.82 12.53 -30.12
CA SER A 129 9.50 13.30 -31.17
C SER A 129 11.00 13.04 -31.34
N LEU A 130 11.60 12.03 -30.70
CA LEU A 130 13.06 11.77 -30.80
C LEU A 130 13.50 10.53 -31.57
N ASP A 131 12.60 9.78 -32.23
CA ASP A 131 12.97 8.66 -33.10
C ASP A 131 12.71 8.95 -34.58
N LYS A 132 13.19 10.10 -35.07
CA LYS A 132 13.37 10.28 -36.51
C LYS A 132 14.59 11.14 -36.82
N SER A 133 15.80 10.56 -36.69
CA SER A 133 17.00 10.94 -37.45
C SER A 133 18.19 10.02 -37.11
N ALA A 134 18.62 9.22 -38.10
CA ALA A 134 19.98 8.70 -38.37
C ALA A 134 19.86 7.27 -38.96
N ARG A 135 19.79 7.09 -40.31
CA ARG A 135 20.91 7.03 -41.29
C ARG A 135 21.65 5.66 -41.21
N PRO A 136 22.19 5.04 -42.29
CA PRO A 136 22.45 5.51 -43.66
C PRO A 136 21.62 4.86 -44.78
#